data_AF-A0A2V2VVQ2-F1
#
_entry.id   AF-A0A2V2VVQ2-F1
#
_cell.length_a   1.000
_cell.length_b   1.000
_cell.length_c   1.000
_cell.angle_alpha   90.00
_cell.angle_beta   90.00
_cell.angle_gamma   90.00
#
_symmetry.space_group_name_H-M   'P 1'
#
loop_
_entity.id
_entity.type
_entity.pdbx_description
1 polymer ?
#
loop_
_entity_poly.entity_id
_entity_poly.type
_entity_poly.pdbx_seq_one_letter_code
_entity_poly.pdbx_strand_id
1 'polypeptide(L)'
;MSHEITENKKKEFPYLLGKWFSLIDYINEDYLGGPHFIKLAHVINFQKGASLIVCLLMMKKSGNYSATATTYTALHGGYGLCWLLKELIFPDAKWQKKITLGSAIAIFLSVLGPYWYIAYNAIMKHPEHSNISLCMAIIVFQIGLSLMMGSDCQKYFVLKKEKGLITDGFFSRIRHPNYLGEMLIYGSFAFVSKDIRSFGVLAWVWVGIFVPYILRKEHRMSRHKGWHAYTLRSGLLLPRLFPSKECSGAC
;
A
#
# COMPACT_ATOMS: atom_id res chain seq x y z
N MET A 1 47.53 3.18 10.50
CA MET A 1 47.02 2.63 9.22
C MET A 1 46.45 1.25 9.50
N SER A 2 45.23 1.16 10.03
CA SER A 2 44.53 -0.10 10.30
C SER A 2 43.15 0.17 10.93
N HIS A 3 42.24 0.74 10.15
CA HIS A 3 40.81 0.66 10.43
C HIS A 3 40.07 0.65 9.08
N GLU A 4 39.01 -0.15 9.01
CA GLU A 4 38.09 -0.32 7.87
C GLU A 4 38.49 -1.32 6.79
N ILE A 5 38.41 -2.61 7.14
CA ILE A 5 37.74 -3.58 6.27
C ILE A 5 36.66 -4.25 7.12
N THR A 6 35.58 -3.52 7.40
CA THR A 6 34.34 -4.17 7.81
C THR A 6 33.74 -4.75 6.54
N GLU A 7 34.03 -6.02 6.29
CA GLU A 7 33.37 -6.84 5.28
C GLU A 7 31.88 -6.49 5.24
N ASN A 8 31.44 -5.93 4.11
CA ASN A 8 30.05 -5.70 3.82
C ASN A 8 29.39 -7.06 3.58
N LYS A 9 29.18 -7.82 4.66
CA LYS A 9 28.44 -9.07 4.66
C LYS A 9 27.06 -8.71 4.14
N LYS A 10 26.77 -9.10 2.88
CA LYS A 10 25.44 -9.00 2.27
C LYS A 10 24.47 -9.52 3.33
N LYS A 11 23.67 -8.62 3.90
CA LYS A 11 22.80 -8.97 5.02
C LYS A 11 21.68 -9.86 4.47
N GLU A 12 21.93 -11.16 4.39
CA GLU A 12 20.99 -12.12 3.85
C GLU A 12 19.75 -12.19 4.73
N PHE A 13 18.59 -12.30 4.10
CA PHE A 13 17.34 -12.43 4.84
C PHE A 13 17.28 -13.77 5.58
N PRO A 14 16.58 -13.85 6.72
CA PRO A 14 16.31 -15.13 7.36
C PRO A 14 15.71 -16.13 6.36
N TYR A 15 16.08 -17.40 6.48
CA TYR A 15 15.73 -18.45 5.50
C TYR A 15 14.24 -18.50 5.14
N LEU A 16 13.36 -18.48 6.15
CA LEU A 16 11.90 -18.50 5.94
C LEU A 16 11.41 -17.27 5.17
N LEU A 17 11.98 -16.10 5.45
CA LEU A 17 11.63 -14.86 4.75
C LEU A 17 12.14 -14.91 3.30
N GLY A 18 13.32 -15.49 3.06
CA GLY A 18 13.84 -15.77 1.72
C GLY A 18 12.93 -16.69 0.91
N LYS A 19 12.47 -17.80 1.50
CA LYS A 19 11.48 -18.69 0.86
C LYS A 19 10.16 -18.00 0.56
N TRP A 20 9.65 -17.22 1.50
CA TRP A 20 8.43 -16.44 1.33
C TRP A 20 8.56 -15.45 0.17
N PHE A 21 9.71 -14.78 0.06
CA PHE A 21 10.02 -13.91 -1.06
C PHE A 21 10.00 -14.63 -2.41
N SER A 22 10.66 -15.78 -2.53
CA SER A 22 10.64 -16.56 -3.77
C SER A 22 9.23 -17.02 -4.13
N LEU A 23 8.43 -17.43 -3.14
CA LEU A 23 7.04 -17.82 -3.36
C LEU A 23 6.19 -16.64 -3.88
N ILE A 24 6.30 -15.47 -3.24
CA ILE A 24 5.58 -14.26 -3.66
C ILE A 24 5.99 -13.83 -5.07
N ASP A 25 7.29 -13.86 -5.38
CA ASP A 25 7.78 -13.46 -6.70
C ASP A 25 7.26 -14.43 -7.77
N TYR A 26 7.30 -15.74 -7.51
CA TYR A 26 6.70 -16.75 -8.39
C TYR A 26 5.19 -16.53 -8.58
N ILE A 27 4.44 -16.31 -7.49
CA ILE A 27 2.99 -16.08 -7.57
C ILE A 27 2.68 -14.81 -8.37
N ASN A 28 3.48 -13.75 -8.21
CA ASN A 28 3.21 -12.46 -8.85
C ASN A 28 3.63 -12.40 -10.32
N GLU A 29 4.64 -13.15 -10.76
CA GLU A 29 5.18 -13.04 -12.13
C GLU A 29 4.88 -14.28 -12.99
N ASP A 30 4.99 -15.49 -12.44
CA ASP A 30 5.13 -16.75 -13.22
C ASP A 30 4.15 -17.89 -12.83
N TYR A 31 3.11 -17.61 -12.05
CA TYR A 31 2.21 -18.64 -11.52
C TYR A 31 1.48 -19.41 -12.63
N LEU A 32 1.55 -20.74 -12.57
CA LEU A 32 1.06 -21.67 -13.62
C LEU A 32 1.74 -21.52 -15.00
N GLY A 33 2.79 -20.69 -15.12
CA GLY A 33 3.54 -20.48 -16.35
C GLY A 33 2.74 -19.81 -17.48
N GLY A 34 3.25 -19.95 -18.71
CA GLY A 34 2.64 -19.38 -19.91
C GLY A 34 3.16 -17.99 -20.30
N PRO A 35 2.53 -17.32 -21.28
CA PRO A 35 3.02 -16.06 -21.83
C PRO A 35 2.75 -14.85 -20.92
N HIS A 36 3.72 -13.94 -20.83
CA HIS A 36 3.63 -12.67 -20.10
C HIS A 36 3.11 -11.56 -21.00
N PHE A 37 1.79 -11.41 -21.10
CA PHE A 37 1.15 -10.38 -21.94
C PHE A 37 0.30 -9.37 -21.16
N ILE A 38 -0.11 -9.70 -19.92
CA ILE A 38 -0.94 -8.83 -19.08
C ILE A 38 -0.03 -8.02 -18.16
N LYS A 39 -0.17 -6.68 -18.12
CA LYS A 39 0.52 -5.88 -17.11
C LYS A 39 -0.14 -6.07 -15.76
N LEU A 40 0.66 -6.14 -14.69
CA LEU A 40 0.14 -6.14 -13.32
C LEU A 40 -0.80 -4.94 -13.06
N ALA A 41 -0.48 -3.78 -13.63
CA ALA A 41 -1.32 -2.58 -13.58
C ALA A 41 -2.73 -2.83 -14.12
N HIS A 42 -2.92 -3.64 -15.18
CA HIS A 42 -4.26 -3.91 -15.72
C HIS A 42 -5.16 -4.61 -14.69
N VAL A 43 -4.60 -5.57 -13.94
CA VAL A 43 -5.35 -6.30 -12.90
C VAL A 43 -5.73 -5.36 -11.76
N ILE A 44 -4.79 -4.52 -11.32
CA ILE A 44 -5.02 -3.56 -10.25
C ILE A 44 -6.04 -2.50 -10.68
N ASN A 45 -5.86 -1.91 -11.86
CA ASN A 45 -6.74 -0.87 -12.40
C ASN A 45 -8.15 -1.40 -12.68
N PHE A 46 -8.29 -2.66 -13.10
CA PHE A 46 -9.60 -3.29 -13.23
C PHE A 46 -10.33 -3.27 -11.88
N GLN A 47 -9.70 -3.76 -10.82
CA GLN A 47 -10.35 -3.77 -9.50
C GLN A 47 -10.64 -2.35 -9.00
N LYS A 48 -9.66 -1.44 -9.07
CA LYS A 48 -9.79 -0.06 -8.58
C LYS A 48 -10.85 0.72 -9.37
N GLY A 49 -10.82 0.63 -10.69
CA GLY A 49 -11.77 1.30 -11.58
C GLY A 49 -13.19 0.74 -11.47
N ALA A 50 -13.33 -0.58 -11.27
CA ALA A 50 -14.64 -1.20 -11.09
C ALA A 50 -15.22 -0.99 -9.68
N SER A 51 -14.41 -0.66 -8.66
CA SER A 51 -14.89 -0.54 -7.26
C SER A 51 -16.09 0.38 -7.09
N LEU A 52 -16.12 1.55 -7.75
CA LEU A 52 -17.26 2.48 -7.64
C LEU A 52 -18.53 1.83 -8.19
N ILE A 53 -18.45 1.25 -9.39
CA ILE A 53 -19.59 0.59 -10.04
C ILE A 53 -20.07 -0.59 -9.19
N VAL A 54 -19.15 -1.41 -8.68
CA VAL A 54 -19.47 -2.55 -7.80
C VAL A 54 -20.21 -2.08 -6.54
N CYS A 55 -19.74 -1.02 -5.89
CA CYS A 55 -20.42 -0.48 -4.70
C CYS A 55 -21.82 0.05 -5.03
N LEU A 56 -21.98 0.80 -6.13
CA LEU A 56 -23.27 1.31 -6.59
C LEU A 56 -24.25 0.17 -6.95
N LEU A 57 -23.76 -0.89 -7.60
CA LEU A 57 -24.56 -2.08 -7.89
C LEU A 57 -24.98 -2.82 -6.61
N MET A 58 -24.11 -2.90 -5.61
CA MET A 58 -24.45 -3.45 -4.29
C MET A 58 -25.54 -2.61 -3.62
N MET A 59 -25.41 -1.28 -3.59
CA MET A 59 -26.42 -0.39 -3.02
C MET A 59 -27.78 -0.54 -3.73
N LYS A 60 -27.76 -0.56 -5.07
CA LYS A 60 -28.98 -0.77 -5.88
C LYS A 60 -29.63 -2.12 -5.57
N LYS A 61 -28.83 -3.18 -5.44
CA LYS A 61 -29.32 -4.53 -5.18
C LYS A 61 -29.88 -4.70 -3.77
N SER A 62 -29.24 -4.13 -2.75
CA SER A 62 -29.70 -4.24 -1.37
C SER A 62 -30.76 -3.21 -0.99
N GLY A 63 -30.93 -2.15 -1.79
CA GLY A 63 -31.72 -0.98 -1.39
C GLY A 63 -31.08 -0.18 -0.25
N ASN A 64 -29.80 -0.44 0.08
CA ASN A 64 -29.11 0.23 1.17
C ASN A 64 -28.51 1.57 0.72
N TYR A 65 -29.19 2.66 1.08
CA TYR A 65 -28.72 4.03 0.87
C TYR A 65 -28.40 4.74 2.20
N SER A 66 -28.10 3.99 3.26
CA SER A 66 -27.75 4.57 4.56
C SER A 66 -26.50 5.45 4.49
N ALA A 67 -26.30 6.29 5.51
CA ALA A 67 -25.09 7.10 5.65
C ALA A 67 -23.82 6.24 5.62
N THR A 68 -23.84 5.04 6.21
CA THR A 68 -22.71 4.10 6.16
C THR A 68 -22.42 3.64 4.74
N ALA A 69 -23.44 3.17 4.00
CA ALA A 69 -23.27 2.60 2.67
C ALA A 69 -22.83 3.65 1.64
N THR A 70 -23.44 4.84 1.70
CA THR A 70 -23.07 5.98 0.86
C THR A 70 -21.66 6.47 1.17
N THR A 71 -21.30 6.61 2.46
CA THR A 71 -19.93 6.97 2.87
C THR A 71 -18.93 5.93 2.38
N TYR A 72 -19.16 4.64 2.62
CA TYR A 72 -18.25 3.59 2.14
C TYR A 72 -18.05 3.65 0.61
N THR A 73 -19.15 3.80 -0.12
CA THR A 73 -19.14 3.90 -1.59
C THR A 73 -18.32 5.10 -2.06
N ALA A 74 -18.48 6.26 -1.41
CA ALA A 74 -17.68 7.44 -1.70
C ALA A 74 -16.18 7.22 -1.42
N LEU A 75 -15.84 6.60 -0.28
CA LEU A 75 -14.45 6.35 0.10
C LEU A 75 -13.77 5.33 -0.82
N HIS A 76 -14.35 4.15 -1.01
CA HIS A 76 -13.74 3.09 -1.83
C HIS A 76 -13.81 3.42 -3.33
N GLY A 77 -14.95 3.91 -3.81
CA GLY A 77 -15.10 4.32 -5.19
C GLY A 77 -14.24 5.53 -5.55
N GLY A 78 -14.23 6.56 -4.71
CA GLY A 78 -13.39 7.75 -4.88
C GLY A 78 -11.90 7.42 -4.87
N TYR A 79 -11.47 6.53 -3.97
CA TYR A 79 -10.10 6.03 -4.00
C TYR A 79 -9.76 5.31 -5.31
N GLY A 80 -10.67 4.49 -5.84
CA GLY A 80 -10.55 3.86 -7.14
C GLY A 80 -10.31 4.85 -8.27
N LEU A 81 -11.06 5.96 -8.30
CA LEU A 81 -10.88 7.03 -9.28
C LEU A 81 -9.53 7.75 -9.12
N CYS A 82 -9.15 8.10 -7.89
CA CYS A 82 -7.85 8.70 -7.59
C CYS A 82 -6.70 7.78 -8.02
N TRP A 83 -6.85 6.46 -7.88
CA TRP A 83 -5.88 5.48 -8.35
C TRP A 83 -5.72 5.49 -9.87
N LEU A 84 -6.81 5.52 -10.62
CA LEU A 84 -6.73 5.62 -12.08
C LEU A 84 -6.05 6.91 -12.53
N LEU A 85 -6.32 8.03 -11.85
CA LEU A 85 -5.64 9.29 -12.10
C LEU A 85 -4.13 9.18 -11.83
N LYS A 86 -3.75 8.55 -10.72
CA LYS A 86 -2.34 8.25 -10.38
C LYS A 86 -1.64 7.46 -11.48
N GLU A 87 -2.27 6.40 -11.97
CA GLU A 87 -1.71 5.57 -13.03
C GLU A 87 -1.47 6.38 -14.32
N LEU A 88 -2.35 7.32 -14.64
CA LEU A 88 -2.21 8.17 -15.83
C LEU A 88 -1.07 9.20 -15.69
N ILE A 89 -0.88 9.79 -14.51
CA ILE A 89 0.05 10.91 -14.31
C ILE A 89 1.45 10.42 -13.88
N PHE A 90 1.52 9.51 -12.92
CA PHE A 90 2.76 9.02 -12.32
C PHE A 90 2.70 7.50 -12.04
N PRO A 91 2.68 6.66 -13.09
CA PRO A 91 2.56 5.21 -12.95
C PRO A 91 3.75 4.61 -12.19
N ASP A 92 3.49 3.60 -11.35
CA ASP A 92 4.56 2.86 -10.68
C ASP A 92 5.18 1.84 -11.63
N ALA A 93 6.49 1.96 -11.87
CA ALA A 93 7.23 1.07 -12.77
C ALA A 93 7.10 -0.41 -12.40
N LYS A 94 6.89 -0.74 -11.12
CA LYS A 94 6.69 -2.13 -10.68
C LYS A 94 5.42 -2.75 -11.27
N TRP A 95 4.37 -1.96 -11.45
CA TRP A 95 3.09 -2.44 -11.97
C TRP A 95 3.08 -2.53 -13.50
N GLN A 96 4.07 -1.96 -14.18
CA GLN A 96 4.20 -2.04 -15.64
C GLN A 96 4.78 -3.37 -16.14
N LYS A 97 5.31 -4.20 -15.23
CA LYS A 97 5.77 -5.55 -15.56
C LYS A 97 4.64 -6.41 -16.10
N LYS A 98 4.94 -7.20 -17.13
CA LYS A 98 4.03 -8.21 -17.65
C LYS A 98 4.12 -9.48 -16.82
N ILE A 99 2.98 -10.11 -16.59
CA ILE A 99 2.79 -11.29 -15.74
C ILE A 99 1.99 -12.34 -16.51
N THR A 100 2.06 -13.60 -16.06
CA THR A 100 1.23 -14.69 -16.57
C THR A 100 -0.25 -14.49 -16.23
N LEU A 101 -1.13 -15.16 -16.98
CA LEU A 101 -2.57 -15.17 -16.66
C LEU A 101 -2.85 -15.82 -15.29
N GLY A 102 -2.11 -16.88 -14.93
CA GLY A 102 -2.22 -17.51 -13.62
C GLY A 102 -1.89 -16.52 -12.50
N SER A 103 -0.81 -15.74 -12.65
CA SER A 103 -0.46 -14.69 -11.70
C SER A 103 -1.54 -13.60 -11.61
N ALA A 104 -2.12 -13.18 -12.73
CA ALA A 104 -3.20 -12.20 -12.73
C ALA A 104 -4.41 -12.66 -11.91
N ILE A 105 -4.83 -13.92 -12.09
CA ILE A 105 -5.92 -14.53 -11.32
C ILE A 105 -5.55 -14.64 -9.85
N ALA A 106 -4.35 -15.13 -9.54
CA ALA A 106 -3.90 -15.32 -8.16
C ALA A 106 -3.84 -13.99 -7.40
N ILE A 107 -3.30 -12.93 -8.00
CA ILE A 107 -3.24 -11.58 -7.41
C ILE A 107 -4.64 -11.02 -7.19
N PHE A 108 -5.53 -11.20 -8.16
CA PHE A 108 -6.92 -10.77 -8.01
C PHE A 108 -7.59 -11.50 -6.84
N LEU A 109 -7.52 -12.82 -6.77
CA LEU A 109 -8.21 -13.61 -5.75
C LEU A 109 -7.59 -13.46 -4.34
N SER A 110 -6.28 -13.29 -4.25
CA SER A 110 -5.58 -13.24 -2.96
C SER A 110 -5.43 -11.85 -2.35
N VAL A 111 -5.52 -10.78 -3.15
CA VAL A 111 -5.29 -9.41 -2.69
C VAL A 111 -6.43 -8.47 -3.07
N LEU A 112 -6.73 -8.32 -4.36
CA LEU A 112 -7.60 -7.24 -4.85
C LEU A 112 -9.09 -7.51 -4.65
N GLY A 113 -9.56 -8.69 -5.05
CA GLY A 113 -10.93 -9.17 -4.92
C GLY A 113 -11.42 -9.22 -3.46
N PRO A 114 -10.61 -9.69 -2.48
CA PRO A 114 -10.97 -9.63 -1.07
C PRO A 114 -11.34 -8.23 -0.55
N TYR A 115 -10.89 -7.13 -1.18
CA TYR A 115 -11.35 -5.80 -0.78
C TYR A 115 -12.82 -5.53 -1.11
N TRP A 116 -13.39 -6.20 -2.12
CA TRP A 116 -14.84 -6.14 -2.37
C TRP A 116 -15.65 -6.94 -1.35
N TYR A 117 -15.05 -7.88 -0.63
CA TYR A 117 -15.71 -8.49 0.53
C TYR A 117 -15.93 -7.46 1.66
N ILE A 118 -14.99 -6.51 1.83
CA ILE A 118 -15.17 -5.39 2.78
C ILE A 118 -16.35 -4.52 2.32
N ALA A 119 -16.46 -4.25 1.02
CA ALA A 119 -17.58 -3.48 0.44
C ALA A 119 -18.92 -4.19 0.63
N TYR A 120 -18.94 -5.51 0.41
CA TYR A 120 -20.09 -6.34 0.68
C TYR A 120 -20.56 -6.20 2.13
N ASN A 121 -19.64 -6.26 3.10
CA ASN A 121 -20.00 -6.09 4.51
C ASN A 121 -20.55 -4.69 4.81
N ALA A 122 -19.95 -3.64 4.24
CA ALA A 122 -20.36 -2.26 4.47
C ALA A 122 -21.72 -1.90 3.83
N ILE A 123 -22.10 -2.58 2.74
CA ILE A 123 -23.27 -2.21 1.93
C ILE A 123 -24.37 -3.26 2.01
N MET A 124 -24.06 -4.54 1.80
CA MET A 124 -25.07 -5.60 1.70
C MET A 124 -25.59 -6.06 3.07
N LYS A 125 -24.84 -5.85 4.16
CA LYS A 125 -25.26 -6.23 5.52
C LYS A 125 -25.94 -5.12 6.31
N HIS A 126 -26.18 -3.97 5.69
CA HIS A 126 -26.82 -2.80 6.33
C HIS A 126 -26.23 -2.40 7.70
N PRO A 127 -24.89 -2.29 7.85
CA PRO A 127 -24.32 -1.80 9.10
C PRO A 127 -24.60 -0.31 9.30
N GLU A 128 -24.77 0.08 10.55
CA GLU A 128 -25.00 1.48 10.95
C GLU A 128 -23.87 2.02 11.82
N HIS A 129 -23.34 3.17 11.43
CA HIS A 129 -22.40 3.98 12.19
C HIS A 129 -23.03 5.34 12.50
N SER A 130 -22.62 5.95 13.61
CA SER A 130 -22.97 7.34 13.90
C SER A 130 -22.25 8.29 12.93
N ASN A 131 -22.81 9.49 12.75
CA ASN A 131 -22.18 10.53 11.92
C ASN A 131 -20.77 10.89 12.39
N ILE A 132 -20.52 10.87 13.71
CA ILE A 132 -19.18 11.12 14.27
C ILE A 132 -18.19 10.02 13.85
N SER A 133 -18.59 8.75 13.92
CA SER A 133 -17.74 7.64 13.46
C SER A 133 -17.42 7.74 11.96
N LEU A 134 -18.42 8.10 11.14
CA LEU A 134 -18.21 8.30 9.71
C LEU A 134 -17.30 9.50 9.42
N CYS A 135 -17.47 10.61 10.14
CA CYS A 135 -16.59 11.78 10.06
C CYS A 135 -15.13 11.41 10.36
N MET A 136 -14.89 10.67 11.44
CA MET A 136 -13.54 10.22 11.78
C MET A 136 -12.96 9.27 10.72
N ALA A 137 -13.77 8.38 10.15
CA ALA A 137 -13.33 7.51 9.06
C ALA A 137 -12.92 8.31 7.82
N ILE A 138 -13.67 9.36 7.46
CA ILE A 138 -13.35 10.27 6.35
C ILE A 138 -12.04 11.02 6.62
N ILE A 139 -11.81 11.53 7.83
CA ILE A 139 -10.56 12.21 8.19
C ILE A 139 -9.36 11.27 8.04
N VAL A 140 -9.47 10.05 8.59
CA VAL A 140 -8.40 9.03 8.49
C VAL A 140 -8.14 8.65 7.03
N PHE A 141 -9.20 8.46 6.25
CA PHE A 141 -9.10 8.21 4.82
C PHE A 141 -8.38 9.35 4.09
N GLN A 142 -8.74 10.61 4.35
CA GLN A 142 -8.17 11.77 3.67
C GLN A 142 -6.67 11.93 3.96
N ILE A 143 -6.26 11.71 5.21
CA ILE A 143 -4.85 11.68 5.60
C ILE A 143 -4.14 10.54 4.87
N GLY A 144 -4.74 9.35 4.86
CA GLY A 144 -4.20 8.16 4.19
C GLY A 144 -4.00 8.38 2.69
N LEU A 145 -5.02 8.92 2.02
CA LEU A 145 -4.99 9.26 0.60
C LEU A 145 -3.91 10.30 0.30
N SER A 146 -3.78 11.34 1.12
CA SER A 146 -2.76 12.38 0.96
C SER A 146 -1.34 11.83 1.12
N LEU A 147 -1.10 10.98 2.12
CA LEU A 147 0.19 10.31 2.31
C LEU A 147 0.52 9.39 1.14
N MET A 148 -0.43 8.55 0.71
CA MET A 148 -0.22 7.62 -0.39
C MET A 148 0.05 8.36 -1.70
N MET A 149 -0.83 9.28 -2.07
CA MET A 149 -0.75 9.99 -3.35
C MET A 149 0.47 10.92 -3.41
N GLY A 150 0.67 11.70 -2.35
CA GLY A 150 1.77 12.67 -2.27
C GLY A 150 3.14 12.00 -2.27
N SER A 151 3.31 10.92 -1.50
CA SER A 151 4.60 10.23 -1.44
C SER A 151 4.92 9.44 -2.71
N ASP A 152 3.94 8.84 -3.37
CA ASP A 152 4.18 8.18 -4.66
C ASP A 152 4.46 9.20 -5.78
N CYS A 153 3.77 10.35 -5.78
CA CYS A 153 4.05 11.46 -6.69
C CYS A 153 5.48 12.00 -6.50
N GLN A 154 5.88 12.34 -5.26
CA GLN A 154 7.24 12.77 -4.95
C GLN A 154 8.25 11.71 -5.38
N LYS A 155 8.03 10.44 -5.04
CA LYS A 155 8.90 9.32 -5.42
C LYS A 155 9.08 9.23 -6.93
N TYR A 156 7.99 9.31 -7.69
CA TYR A 156 8.04 9.19 -9.15
C TYR A 156 8.85 10.32 -9.78
N PHE A 157 8.52 11.58 -9.50
CA PHE A 157 9.16 12.71 -10.16
C PHE A 157 10.60 12.93 -9.70
N VAL A 158 10.93 12.67 -8.43
CA VAL A 158 12.31 12.75 -7.94
C VAL A 158 13.16 11.66 -8.58
N LEU A 159 12.72 10.39 -8.54
CA LEU A 159 13.50 9.28 -9.10
C LEU A 159 13.58 9.28 -10.62
N LYS A 160 12.65 9.97 -11.31
CA LYS A 160 12.73 10.23 -12.75
C LYS A 160 13.87 11.19 -13.10
N LYS A 161 14.19 12.14 -12.22
CA LYS A 161 15.32 13.07 -12.40
C LYS A 161 16.63 12.48 -11.93
N GLU A 162 16.66 11.91 -10.73
CA GLU A 162 17.87 11.35 -10.14
C GLU A 162 17.56 10.13 -9.26
N LYS A 163 18.28 9.03 -9.50
CA LYS A 163 18.15 7.82 -8.68
C LYS A 163 18.88 8.00 -7.36
N GLY A 164 18.18 7.90 -6.23
CA GLY A 164 18.81 8.06 -4.92
C GLY A 164 17.89 7.72 -3.76
N LEU A 165 18.38 8.01 -2.55
CA LEU A 165 17.60 7.92 -1.32
C LEU A 165 16.86 9.24 -1.10
N ILE A 166 15.54 9.21 -1.09
CA ILE A 166 14.70 10.38 -0.80
C ILE A 166 14.59 10.52 0.72
N THR A 167 14.94 11.68 1.26
CA THR A 167 14.98 11.92 2.72
C THR A 167 14.29 13.21 3.17
N ASP A 168 13.51 13.83 2.29
CA ASP A 168 12.78 15.09 2.45
C ASP A 168 11.28 14.91 2.14
N GLY A 169 10.50 15.99 2.27
CA GLY A 169 9.06 15.97 2.00
C GLY A 169 8.31 14.90 2.80
N PHE A 170 7.48 14.09 2.13
CA PHE A 170 6.73 12.99 2.74
C PHE A 170 7.64 11.90 3.34
N PHE A 171 8.87 11.78 2.83
CA PHE A 171 9.85 10.81 3.32
C PHE A 171 10.69 11.37 4.47
N SER A 172 10.56 12.64 4.86
CA SER A 172 11.43 13.26 5.88
C SER A 172 11.41 12.58 7.24
N ARG A 173 10.22 12.18 7.71
CA ARG A 173 9.98 11.60 9.06
C ARG A 173 9.44 10.17 9.05
N ILE A 174 9.08 9.65 7.88
CA ILE A 174 8.49 8.33 7.68
C ILE A 174 9.21 7.68 6.47
N ARG A 175 9.65 6.43 6.58
CA ARG A 175 10.34 5.72 5.47
C ARG A 175 9.39 5.08 4.46
N HIS A 176 8.20 4.73 4.91
CA HIS A 176 7.16 4.10 4.10
C HIS A 176 5.82 4.86 4.17
N PRO A 177 5.79 6.17 3.87
CA PRO A 177 4.57 6.97 3.93
C PRO A 177 3.46 6.44 3.02
N ASN A 178 3.82 5.88 1.86
CA ASN A 178 2.86 5.27 0.94
C ASN A 178 2.16 4.05 1.56
N TYR A 179 2.91 3.18 2.26
CA TYR A 179 2.34 2.02 2.95
C TYR A 179 1.46 2.44 4.12
N LEU A 180 1.90 3.43 4.93
CA LEU A 180 1.04 3.98 5.98
C LEU A 180 -0.25 4.54 5.38
N GLY A 181 -0.15 5.28 4.27
CA GLY A 181 -1.30 5.85 3.58
C GLY A 181 -2.31 4.79 3.14
N GLU A 182 -1.84 3.72 2.47
CA GLU A 182 -2.66 2.57 2.10
C GLU A 182 -3.29 1.89 3.34
N MET A 183 -2.53 1.71 4.41
CA MET A 183 -3.05 1.10 5.65
C MET A 183 -4.16 1.95 6.28
N LEU A 184 -4.05 3.28 6.25
CA LEU A 184 -5.10 4.19 6.75
C LEU A 184 -6.35 4.18 5.85
N ILE A 185 -6.17 4.20 4.53
CA ILE A 185 -7.28 4.09 3.56
C ILE A 185 -8.04 2.80 3.78
N TYR A 186 -7.37 1.66 3.74
CA TYR A 186 -8.04 0.37 3.89
C TYR A 186 -8.53 0.12 5.31
N GLY A 187 -7.82 0.63 6.32
CA GLY A 187 -8.28 0.63 7.71
C GLY A 187 -9.61 1.37 7.89
N SER A 188 -9.78 2.50 7.20
CA SER A 188 -11.06 3.22 7.17
C SER A 188 -12.18 2.37 6.55
N PHE A 189 -11.89 1.60 5.49
CA PHE A 189 -12.87 0.73 4.86
C PHE A 189 -13.30 -0.40 5.79
N ALA A 190 -12.33 -1.07 6.43
CA ALA A 190 -12.63 -2.14 7.39
C ALA A 190 -13.44 -1.61 8.59
N PHE A 191 -13.08 -0.42 9.09
CA PHE A 191 -13.84 0.23 10.17
C PHE A 191 -15.30 0.48 9.78
N VAL A 192 -15.53 1.15 8.64
CA VAL A 192 -16.89 1.48 8.15
C VAL A 192 -17.70 0.21 7.85
N SER A 193 -17.05 -0.90 7.48
CA SER A 193 -17.75 -2.16 7.23
C SER A 193 -18.35 -2.83 8.46
N LYS A 194 -17.98 -2.38 9.67
CA LYS A 194 -18.45 -2.91 10.97
C LYS A 194 -18.37 -4.43 11.10
N ASP A 195 -17.43 -5.08 10.43
CA ASP A 195 -17.25 -6.54 10.44
C ASP A 195 -15.79 -6.89 10.74
N ILE A 196 -15.55 -7.62 11.82
CA ILE A 196 -14.20 -8.02 12.26
C ILE A 196 -13.47 -8.84 11.18
N ARG A 197 -14.19 -9.58 10.33
CA ARG A 197 -13.59 -10.36 9.24
C ARG A 197 -12.96 -9.46 8.18
N SER A 198 -13.46 -8.23 8.01
CA SER A 198 -12.81 -7.24 7.13
C SER A 198 -11.41 -6.89 7.62
N PHE A 199 -11.16 -6.84 8.92
CA PHE A 199 -9.81 -6.68 9.47
C PHE A 199 -8.95 -7.92 9.26
N GLY A 200 -9.54 -9.12 9.20
CA GLY A 200 -8.84 -10.35 8.81
C GLY A 200 -8.25 -10.27 7.39
N VAL A 201 -9.02 -9.71 6.44
CA VAL A 201 -8.52 -9.43 5.07
C VAL A 201 -7.32 -8.48 5.11
N LEU A 202 -7.41 -7.41 5.91
CA LEU A 202 -6.31 -6.46 6.05
C LEU A 202 -5.08 -7.08 6.71
N ALA A 203 -5.26 -7.88 7.76
CA ALA A 203 -4.18 -8.56 8.45
C ALA A 203 -3.40 -9.47 7.49
N TRP A 204 -4.11 -10.21 6.64
CA TRP A 204 -3.49 -11.00 5.58
C TRP A 204 -2.64 -10.14 4.63
N VAL A 205 -3.18 -9.05 4.09
CA VAL A 205 -2.42 -8.20 3.16
C VAL A 205 -1.25 -7.52 3.87
N TRP A 206 -1.45 -7.01 5.08
CA TRP A 206 -0.42 -6.26 5.79
C TRP A 206 0.74 -7.16 6.21
N VAL A 207 0.45 -8.33 6.79
CA VAL A 207 1.48 -9.26 7.26
C VAL A 207 2.05 -10.08 6.10
N GLY A 208 1.20 -10.62 5.23
CA GLY A 208 1.60 -11.49 4.13
C GLY A 208 2.30 -10.75 2.99
N ILE A 209 1.95 -9.47 2.76
CA ILE A 209 2.41 -8.73 1.58
C ILE A 209 3.17 -7.45 1.97
N PHE A 210 2.57 -6.55 2.76
CA PHE A 210 3.20 -5.24 3.03
C PHE A 210 4.48 -5.36 3.84
N VAL A 211 4.47 -6.09 4.95
CA VAL A 211 5.65 -6.27 5.81
C VAL A 211 6.83 -6.85 5.01
N PRO A 212 6.69 -7.96 4.26
CA PRO A 212 7.76 -8.47 3.41
C PRO A 212 8.28 -7.43 2.41
N TYR A 213 7.40 -6.72 1.71
CA TYR A 213 7.83 -5.69 0.75
C TYR A 213 8.50 -4.48 1.41
N ILE A 214 8.07 -4.10 2.60
CA ILE A 214 8.71 -3.07 3.43
C ILE A 214 10.13 -3.51 3.78
N LEU A 215 10.31 -4.73 4.30
CA LEU A 215 11.63 -5.27 4.65
C LEU A 215 12.56 -5.37 3.44
N ARG A 216 12.05 -5.80 2.28
CA ARG A 216 12.81 -5.83 1.03
C ARG A 216 13.22 -4.42 0.59
N LYS A 217 12.34 -3.44 0.75
CA LYS A 217 12.60 -2.03 0.45
C LYS A 217 13.63 -1.44 1.43
N GLU A 218 13.52 -1.69 2.73
CA GLU A 218 14.50 -1.26 3.75
C GLU A 218 15.89 -1.82 3.43
N HIS A 219 16.00 -3.12 3.13
CA HIS A 219 17.30 -3.74 2.79
C HIS A 219 17.93 -3.17 1.52
N ARG A 220 17.12 -2.76 0.54
CA ARG A 220 17.64 -2.07 -0.65
C ARG A 220 18.08 -0.65 -0.30
N MET A 221 17.27 0.09 0.44
CA MET A 221 17.57 1.46 0.85
C MET A 221 18.80 1.54 1.76
N SER A 222 19.08 0.50 2.54
CA SER A 222 20.22 0.44 3.44
C SER A 222 21.60 0.44 2.77
N ARG A 223 21.63 0.31 1.44
CA ARG A 223 22.85 0.35 0.63
C ARG A 223 23.22 1.77 0.19
N HIS A 224 22.34 2.75 0.37
CA HIS A 224 22.59 4.14 -0.01
C HIS A 224 23.38 4.88 1.07
N LYS A 225 24.24 5.81 0.62
CA LYS A 225 24.88 6.79 1.51
C LYS A 225 23.81 7.61 2.25
N GLY A 226 24.05 7.92 3.52
CA GLY A 226 23.10 8.66 4.36
C GLY A 226 21.97 7.82 4.97
N TRP A 227 21.88 6.51 4.68
CA TRP A 227 20.87 5.62 5.25
C TRP A 227 20.83 5.66 6.79
N HIS A 228 21.99 5.54 7.44
CA HIS A 228 22.06 5.51 8.90
C HIS A 228 21.48 6.79 9.52
N ALA A 229 21.97 7.96 9.10
CA ALA A 229 21.45 9.25 9.54
C ALA A 229 19.94 9.39 9.25
N TYR A 230 19.47 8.89 8.11
CA TYR A 230 18.06 8.90 7.77
C TYR A 230 17.21 8.05 8.74
N THR A 231 17.68 6.87 9.16
CA THR A 231 16.96 6.03 10.12
C THR A 231 16.88 6.65 11.53
N LEU A 232 17.84 7.50 11.92
CA LEU A 232 17.83 8.20 13.21
C LEU A 232 16.73 9.27 13.30
N ARG A 233 16.33 9.86 12.17
CA ARG A 233 15.31 10.92 12.12
C ARG A 233 13.96 10.51 11.56
N SER A 234 13.81 9.27 11.11
CA SER A 234 12.57 8.73 10.52
C SER A 234 12.10 7.46 11.23
N GLY A 235 10.78 7.27 11.30
CA GLY A 235 10.19 6.00 11.70
C GLY A 235 9.84 5.13 10.49
N LEU A 236 9.57 3.85 10.72
CA LEU A 236 9.25 2.89 9.64
C LEU A 236 7.91 3.26 8.97
N LEU A 237 6.84 3.25 9.76
CA LEU A 237 5.48 3.63 9.33
C LEU A 237 4.97 4.86 10.09
N LEU A 238 5.24 4.96 11.39
CA LEU A 238 4.85 6.13 12.19
C LEU A 238 5.89 7.26 12.08
N PRO A 239 5.46 8.53 12.04
CA PRO A 239 6.38 9.66 11.97
C PRO A 239 7.22 9.78 13.24
N ARG A 240 8.52 10.01 13.06
CA ARG A 240 9.40 10.34 14.19
C ARG A 240 9.38 11.84 14.44
N LEU A 241 8.49 12.26 15.35
CA LEU A 241 8.29 13.67 15.70
C LEU A 241 9.51 14.26 16.42
N PHE A 242 10.17 13.46 17.26
CA PHE A 242 11.36 13.84 18.02
C PHE A 242 12.57 13.02 17.53
N PRO A 243 13.44 13.58 16.66
CA PRO A 243 14.66 12.89 16.20
C PRO A 243 15.66 12.75 17.36
N SER A 244 16.52 11.71 17.32
CA SER A 244 17.54 11.50 18.35
C SER A 244 18.57 12.65 18.38
N LYS A 245 19.05 13.01 19.58
CA LYS A 245 20.02 14.11 19.80
C LYS A 245 21.36 13.91 19.07
N GLU A 246 21.71 12.68 18.71
CA GLU A 246 22.89 12.36 17.89
C GLU A 246 22.85 13.01 16.49
N CYS A 247 21.68 13.43 16.02
CA CYS A 247 21.51 14.09 14.72
C CYS A 247 21.95 15.57 14.73
N SER A 248 22.20 16.17 15.90
CA SER A 248 22.51 17.60 16.05
C SER A 248 23.99 17.96 15.80
N GLY A 249 24.86 16.98 15.60
CA GLY A 249 26.32 17.17 15.45
C GLY A 249 26.88 16.88 14.06
N ALA A 250 26.04 16.57 13.06
CA ALA A 250 26.48 16.14 11.73
C ALA A 250 25.71 16.82 10.57
N CYS A 251 25.25 18.06 10.79
CA CYS A 251 24.81 18.95 9.71
C CYS A 251 25.97 19.81 9.24
#